data_AF-A0A345RD42-F1
#
_entry.id   AF-A0A345RD42-F1
#
_cell.length_a   1.000
_cell.length_b   1.000
_cell.length_c   1.000
_cell.angle_alpha   90.00
_cell.angle_beta   90.00
_cell.angle_gamma   90.00
#
_symmetry.space_group_name_H-M   'P 1'
#
loop_
_entity.id
_entity.type
_entity.pdbx_description
1 polymer ?
#
loop_
_entity_poly.entity_id
_entity_poly.type
_entity_poly.pdbx_seq_one_letter_code
_entity_poly.pdbx_strand_id
1 'polypeptide(L)' 'MTKHTITNVFKEHNPKPETALDKTTRVVRQMVDEEAEQRQAKITRLRNTRLERDANTPPETTTKATRKTR' A
#
# COMPACT_ATOMS: atom_id res chain seq x y z
N MET A 1 28.61 43.03 38.07
CA MET A 1 28.13 41.62 38.01
C MET A 1 27.24 41.47 36.77
N THR A 2 27.85 41.32 35.59
CA THR A 2 27.12 41.17 34.32
C THR A 2 26.85 39.69 34.08
N LYS A 3 25.59 39.27 34.23
CA LYS A 3 25.15 37.90 33.95
C LYS A 3 25.11 37.70 32.43
N HIS A 4 25.95 36.81 31.91
CA HIS A 4 25.86 36.36 30.52
C HIS A 4 24.74 35.33 30.40
N THR A 5 23.61 35.74 29.86
CA THR A 5 22.49 34.87 29.48
C THR A 5 22.86 34.15 28.17
N ILE A 6 23.22 32.86 28.26
CA ILE A 6 23.42 32.01 27.09
C ILE A 6 22.03 31.64 26.55
N THR A 7 21.55 32.37 25.55
CA THR A 7 20.21 32.18 24.96
C THR A 7 20.13 31.09 23.89
N ASN A 8 21.19 30.31 23.69
CA ASN A 8 21.23 29.30 22.63
C ASN A 8 21.86 27.99 23.12
N VAL A 9 21.08 27.24 23.92
CA VAL A 9 21.49 25.92 24.43
C VAL A 9 21.18 24.80 23.43
N PHE A 10 20.32 25.06 22.43
CA PHE A 10 19.94 24.07 21.43
C PHE A 10 20.00 24.68 20.02
N LYS A 11 21.01 24.28 19.25
CA LYS A 11 21.07 24.57 17.82
C LYS A 11 20.04 23.69 17.12
N GLU A 12 19.14 24.31 16.36
CA GLU A 12 18.20 23.58 15.50
C GLU A 12 18.99 22.66 14.56
N HIS A 13 18.71 21.36 14.64
CA HIS A 13 19.32 20.39 13.76
C HIS A 13 18.65 20.49 12.39
N ASN A 14 19.26 21.25 11.49
CA ASN A 14 18.82 21.25 10.10
C ASN A 14 19.07 19.87 9.50
N PRO A 15 18.04 19.24 8.89
CA PRO A 15 18.21 17.96 8.22
C PRO A 15 19.28 18.11 7.14
N LYS A 16 20.18 17.13 7.05
CA LYS A 16 21.24 17.14 6.05
C LYS A 16 20.62 17.24 4.65
N PRO A 17 21.18 18.08 3.75
CA PRO A 17 20.68 18.16 2.40
C PRO A 17 20.82 16.79 1.71
N GLU A 18 19.74 16.35 1.04
CA GLU A 18 19.73 15.08 0.31
C GLU A 18 20.86 15.04 -0.73
N THR A 19 21.64 13.96 -0.71
CA THR A 19 22.64 13.71 -1.73
C THR A 19 21.97 13.32 -3.06
N ALA A 20 22.71 13.35 -4.16
CA ALA A 20 22.19 12.89 -5.45
C ALA A 20 21.68 11.43 -5.39
N LEU A 21 22.35 10.58 -4.61
CA LEU A 21 21.96 9.18 -4.39
C LEU A 21 20.64 9.07 -3.62
N ASP A 22 20.44 9.90 -2.61
CA ASP A 22 19.19 9.92 -1.82
C ASP A 22 18.00 10.28 -2.71
N LYS A 23 18.20 11.25 -3.61
CA LYS A 23 17.18 11.66 -4.58
C LYS A 23 16.81 10.54 -5.54
N THR A 24 17.80 9.84 -6.11
CA THR A 24 17.51 8.71 -7.01
C THR A 24 16.83 7.57 -6.26
N THR A 25 17.24 7.30 -5.02
CA THR A 25 16.61 6.27 -4.18
C THR A 25 15.15 6.63 -3.86
N ARG A 26 14.86 7.90 -3.61
CA ARG A 26 13.48 8.38 -3.40
C ARG A 26 12.62 8.16 -4.63
N VAL A 27 13.11 8.52 -5.82
CA VAL A 27 12.37 8.35 -7.08
C VAL A 27 12.08 6.88 -7.34
N VAL A 28 13.07 6.00 -7.16
CA VAL A 28 12.87 4.55 -7.35
C VAL A 28 11.81 4.00 -6.39
N ARG A 29 11.81 4.43 -5.12
CA ARG A 29 10.77 4.03 -4.15
C ARG A 29 9.38 4.49 -4.59
N GLN A 30 9.25 5.75 -4.99
CA GLN A 30 7.99 6.31 -5.48
C GLN A 30 7.44 5.52 -6.67
N MET A 31 8.30 5.16 -7.63
CA MET A 31 7.89 4.34 -8.79
C MET A 31 7.32 2.97 -8.37
N VAL A 32 7.98 2.31 -7.41
CA VAL A 32 7.55 1.00 -6.90
C VAL A 32 6.22 1.10 -6.15
N ASP A 33 6.07 2.14 -5.32
CA ASP A 33 4.85 2.37 -4.56
C ASP A 33 3.66 2.67 -5.49
N GLU A 34 3.85 3.53 -6.49
CA GLU A 34 2.83 3.83 -7.51
C GLU A 34 2.40 2.58 -8.29
N GLU A 35 3.35 1.72 -8.69
CA GLU A 35 3.03 0.45 -9.37
C GLU A 35 2.24 -0.49 -8.45
N ALA A 36 2.65 -0.58 -7.18
CA ALA A 36 1.98 -1.41 -6.18
C ALA A 36 0.53 -0.94 -5.95
N GLU A 37 0.31 0.38 -5.86
CA GLU A 37 -1.02 0.97 -5.74
C GLU A 37 -1.92 0.64 -6.94
N GLN A 38 -1.40 0.79 -8.17
CA GLN A 38 -2.13 0.43 -9.39
C GLN A 38 -2.52 -1.06 -9.40
N ARG A 39 -1.61 -1.94 -9.00
CA ARG A 39 -1.87 -3.38 -8.90
C ARG A 39 -2.94 -3.67 -7.85
N GLN A 40 -2.88 -3.04 -6.69
CA GLN A 40 -3.88 -3.22 -5.64
C GLN A 40 -5.26 -2.73 -6.09
N ALA A 41 -5.34 -1.57 -6.74
CA ALA A 41 -6.59 -1.03 -7.28
C ALA A 41 -7.22 -2.00 -8.29
N LYS A 42 -6.41 -2.60 -9.19
CA LYS A 42 -6.87 -3.62 -10.14
C LYS A 42 -7.40 -4.86 -9.43
N ILE A 43 -6.68 -5.37 -8.43
CA ILE A 43 -7.08 -6.56 -7.67
C ILE A 43 -8.41 -6.29 -6.95
N THR A 44 -8.54 -5.16 -6.28
CA THR A 44 -9.77 -4.77 -5.58
C THR A 44 -10.96 -4.68 -6.54
N ARG A 45 -10.77 -4.04 -7.71
CA ARG A 45 -11.80 -3.99 -8.76
C ARG A 45 -12.23 -5.39 -9.19
N LEU A 46 -11.28 -6.27 -9.52
CA LEU A 46 -11.59 -7.64 -9.96
C LEU A 46 -12.28 -8.45 -8.86
N ARG A 47 -11.86 -8.29 -7.60
CA ARG A 47 -12.51 -8.94 -6.47
C ARG A 47 -13.96 -8.49 -6.31
N ASN A 48 -14.22 -7.18 -6.38
CA ASN A 48 -15.58 -6.65 -6.29
C ASN A 48 -16.46 -7.18 -7.43
N THR A 49 -15.97 -7.14 -8.67
CA THR A 49 -16.73 -7.70 -9.82
C THR A 49 -16.99 -9.21 -9.69
N ARG A 50 -16.12 -9.96 -9.02
CA ARG A 50 -16.36 -11.38 -8.74
C ARG A 50 -17.44 -11.55 -7.67
N LEU A 51 -17.37 -10.78 -6.59
CA LEU A 51 -18.37 -10.81 -5.52
C LEU A 51 -19.76 -10.40 -6.02
N GLU A 52 -19.86 -9.38 -6.88
CA GLU A 52 -21.11 -8.98 -7.53
C GLU A 52 -21.66 -10.09 -8.43
N ARG A 53 -20.80 -10.80 -9.18
CA ARG A 53 -21.23 -11.95 -9.98
C ARG A 53 -21.69 -13.11 -9.11
N ASP A 54 -20.97 -13.43 -8.05
CA ASP A 54 -21.33 -14.51 -7.13
C ASP A 54 -22.66 -14.20 -6.40
N ALA A 55 -22.91 -12.92 -6.06
CA ALA A 55 -24.18 -12.49 -5.46
C ALA A 55 -25.36 -12.57 -6.45
N ASN A 56 -25.12 -12.32 -7.74
CA ASN A 56 -26.15 -12.35 -8.78
C ASN A 56 -26.33 -13.72 -9.44
N THR A 57 -25.41 -14.67 -9.20
CA THR A 57 -25.53 -16.02 -9.73
C THR A 57 -26.33 -16.85 -8.71
N PRO A 58 -27.55 -17.30 -9.03
CA PRO A 58 -28.27 -18.21 -8.16
C PRO A 58 -27.41 -19.47 -7.96
N PRO A 59 -27.39 -20.06 -6.75
CA PRO A 59 -26.64 -21.28 -6.52
C PRO A 59 -27.12 -22.32 -7.52
N GLU A 60 -26.24 -22.75 -8.43
CA GLU A 60 -26.55 -23.90 -9.27
C GLU A 60 -26.84 -25.06 -8.32
N THR A 61 -28.10 -25.48 -8.29
CA THR A 61 -28.51 -26.73 -7.66
C THR A 61 -27.89 -27.85 -8.50
N THR A 62 -26.60 -28.10 -8.33
CA THR A 62 -25.97 -29.30 -8.84
C THR A 62 -26.63 -30.44 -8.08
N THR A 63 -27.61 -31.07 -8.69
CA THR A 63 -28.14 -32.36 -8.26
C THR A 63 -26.94 -33.29 -8.19
N LYS A 64 -26.38 -33.49 -6.99
CA LYS A 64 -25.34 -34.48 -6.75
C LYS A 64 -25.92 -35.82 -7.14
N ALA A 65 -25.61 -36.30 -8.34
CA ALA A 65 -25.94 -37.66 -8.74
C ALA A 65 -25.25 -38.59 -7.75
N THR A 66 -26.06 -39.21 -6.88
CA THR A 66 -25.61 -40.21 -5.93
C THR A 66 -25.02 -41.37 -6.73
N ARG A 67 -23.71 -41.58 -6.62
CA ARG A 67 -23.05 -42.73 -7.26
C ARG A 67 -23.58 -43.99 -6.59
N LYS A 68 -24.32 -44.80 -7.34
CA LYS A 68 -24.80 -46.12 -6.89
C LYS A 68 -23.59 -47.05 -6.81
N THR A 69 -23.23 -47.45 -5.59
CA THR A 69 -22.27 -48.52 -5.34
C THR A 69 -22.87 -49.85 -5.75
N ARG A 70 -22.13 -50.65 -6.53
CA ARG A 70 -22.46 -52.02 -6.91
C ARG A 70 -21.84 -52.99 -5.93
#